data_AF-X0W3N5-F1
#
_entry.id   AF-X0W3N5-F1
#
_cell.length_a   1.000
_cell.length_b   1.000
_cell.length_c   1.000
_cell.angle_alpha   90.00
_cell.angle_beta   90.00
_cell.angle_gamma   90.00
#
_symmetry.space_group_name_H-M   'P 1'
#
loop_
_entity.id
_entity.type
_entity.pdbx_description
1 polymer ?
#
loop_
_entity_poly.entity_id
_entity_poly.type
_entity_poly.pdbx_seq_one_letter_code
_entity_poly.pdbx_strand_id
1 'polypeptide(L)'
;YDYAGPEWDPDYVVELNHQLTTEENVEVGPAREICAPTWKTVGQGDPGLPPPEPHYVCYDVGRGASVWQGLFVETQFQATEETVGEVLTRLCAPARKNGVGDLDLPHLTCYAILTPIVDPTEVVNLHTQFGPEYVPVQAAMEFCLPTDKTVVSGPTPTPTPTPPPPTPTPPPGDCPDPSSVPWTTPPGDLDCDGYSSADEGTIGTDPNDPCANTSDPNDEADDRWPSDFDDNQVINVLDYGEVLPPYFGTSVPPTSARRDLV
;
A
#
# COMPACT_ATOMS: atom_id res chain seq x y z
N TYR A 1 9.90 -20.96 10.60
CA TYR A 1 9.99 -20.46 9.23
C TYR A 1 10.41 -19.02 9.36
N ASP A 2 11.70 -18.74 9.23
CA ASP A 2 12.19 -17.36 9.16
C ASP A 2 11.83 -16.85 7.77
N TYR A 3 10.75 -16.08 7.70
CA TYR A 3 10.42 -15.32 6.51
C TYR A 3 11.43 -14.17 6.45
N ALA A 4 12.49 -14.35 5.68
CA ALA A 4 13.27 -13.20 5.23
C ALA A 4 12.36 -12.42 4.30
N GLY A 5 11.68 -11.40 4.86
CA GLY A 5 10.89 -10.46 4.07
C GLY A 5 11.76 -9.79 2.99
N PRO A 6 11.15 -9.21 1.96
CA PRO A 6 11.88 -8.47 0.94
C PRO A 6 12.84 -7.47 1.60
N GLU A 7 14.06 -7.42 1.10
CA GLU A 7 15.06 -6.42 1.51
C GLU A 7 14.46 -5.05 1.27
N TRP A 8 14.21 -4.33 2.36
CA TRP A 8 13.46 -3.10 2.33
C TRP A 8 14.42 -1.92 2.12
N ASP A 9 14.22 -1.17 1.03
CA ASP A 9 14.91 0.09 0.76
C ASP A 9 14.03 1.25 1.28
N PRO A 10 14.50 2.07 2.24
CA PRO A 10 13.76 3.22 2.72
C PRO A 10 13.52 4.28 1.65
N ASP A 11 12.29 4.30 1.11
CA ASP A 11 11.84 5.38 0.21
C ASP A 11 11.92 6.76 0.88
N TYR A 12 11.77 6.84 2.21
CA TYR A 12 11.72 8.11 2.93
C TYR A 12 12.50 8.08 4.24
N VAL A 13 13.19 9.20 4.50
CA VAL A 13 13.86 9.49 5.77
C VAL A 13 13.27 10.76 6.37
N VAL A 14 12.86 10.67 7.65
CA VAL A 14 12.12 11.71 8.34
C VAL A 14 12.74 12.06 9.68
N GLU A 15 12.48 13.27 10.14
CA GLU A 15 12.80 13.77 11.47
C GLU A 15 11.50 13.85 12.26
N LEU A 16 11.53 13.35 13.49
CA LEU A 16 10.37 13.26 14.38
C LEU A 16 10.66 14.08 15.64
N ASN A 17 9.75 14.98 15.99
CA ASN A 17 9.87 15.83 17.17
C ASN A 17 8.62 15.67 18.04
N HIS A 18 8.81 15.17 19.26
CA HIS A 18 7.71 14.94 20.19
C HIS A 18 8.12 15.22 21.62
N GLN A 19 7.16 15.11 22.54
CA GLN A 19 7.36 15.50 23.94
C GLN A 19 8.45 14.70 24.69
N LEU A 20 8.89 13.55 24.17
CA LEU A 20 9.92 12.74 24.82
C LEU A 20 11.32 12.99 24.23
N THR A 21 11.45 13.18 22.92
CA THR A 21 12.73 13.41 22.23
C THR A 21 12.55 14.03 20.83
N THR A 22 13.69 14.33 20.21
CA THR A 22 13.85 14.44 18.76
C THR A 22 14.54 13.19 18.22
N GLU A 23 14.01 12.60 17.16
CA GLU A 23 14.61 11.48 16.43
C GLU A 23 14.97 11.94 15.02
N GLU A 24 16.25 11.82 14.67
CA GLU A 24 16.78 12.19 13.35
C GLU A 24 16.97 10.95 12.49
N ASN A 25 16.81 11.10 11.17
CA ASN A 25 17.05 10.07 10.17
C ASN A 25 16.22 8.78 10.35
N VAL A 26 14.95 8.92 10.71
CA VAL A 26 14.04 7.78 10.85
C VAL A 26 13.62 7.28 9.46
N GLU A 27 13.96 6.04 9.17
CA GLU A 27 13.58 5.34 7.94
C GLU A 27 12.13 4.85 8.03
N VAL A 28 11.27 5.20 7.06
CA VAL A 28 9.83 4.88 7.10
C VAL A 28 9.47 3.76 6.13
N GLY A 29 9.09 2.61 6.69
CA GLY A 29 8.61 1.37 6.08
C GLY A 29 7.39 1.46 5.19
N PRO A 30 6.96 0.33 4.58
CA PRO A 30 5.67 0.26 3.91
C PRO A 30 4.52 0.39 4.92
N ALA A 31 3.35 0.78 4.44
CA ALA A 31 2.14 0.82 5.25
C ALA A 31 1.79 -0.59 5.75
N ARG A 32 1.57 -0.73 7.06
CA ARG A 32 1.29 -2.02 7.71
C ARG A 32 -0.15 -2.16 8.17
N GLU A 33 -0.73 -1.08 8.67
CA GLU A 33 -2.07 -1.10 9.22
C GLU A 33 -2.82 0.20 9.02
N ILE A 34 -4.15 0.11 9.13
CA ILE A 34 -5.07 1.24 9.06
C ILE A 34 -5.84 1.27 10.37
N CYS A 35 -5.71 2.37 11.11
CA CYS A 35 -6.47 2.64 12.32
C CYS A 35 -7.73 3.42 11.95
N ALA A 36 -8.90 2.85 12.22
CA ALA A 36 -10.19 3.50 12.00
C ALA A 36 -10.76 4.02 13.33
N PRO A 37 -11.44 5.18 13.32
CA PRO A 37 -12.06 5.71 14.52
C PRO A 37 -13.11 4.71 15.01
N THR A 38 -13.06 4.44 16.30
CA THR A 38 -13.98 3.51 16.96
C THR A 38 -14.55 4.20 18.17
N TRP A 39 -15.87 4.13 18.35
CA TRP A 39 -16.48 4.58 19.59
C TRP A 39 -16.48 3.44 20.59
N LYS A 40 -16.21 3.76 21.85
CA LYS A 40 -16.28 2.81 22.97
C LYS A 40 -17.33 3.26 23.98
N THR A 41 -18.14 2.31 24.43
CA THR A 41 -18.94 2.45 25.66
C THR A 41 -18.50 1.44 26.70
N VAL A 42 -18.40 1.89 27.95
CA VAL A 42 -18.32 1.01 29.11
C VAL A 42 -19.76 0.79 29.61
N GLY A 43 -20.38 -0.34 29.27
CA GLY A 43 -21.75 -0.68 29.68
C GLY A 43 -22.76 -0.81 28.53
N GLN A 44 -24.05 -0.88 28.88
CA GLN A 44 -25.15 -1.31 27.99
C GLN A 44 -25.91 -0.15 27.30
N GLY A 45 -25.22 0.98 27.04
CA GLY A 45 -25.80 2.14 26.35
C GLY A 45 -25.63 2.07 24.84
N ASP A 46 -26.58 2.62 24.08
CA ASP A 46 -26.45 2.86 22.64
C ASP A 46 -25.47 4.02 22.41
N PRO A 47 -24.32 3.79 21.76
CA PRO A 47 -23.26 4.80 21.63
C PRO A 47 -23.52 5.88 20.59
N GLY A 48 -24.59 5.80 19.80
CA GLY A 48 -24.76 6.68 18.66
C GLY A 48 -23.73 6.39 17.55
N LEU A 49 -23.77 7.20 16.50
CA LEU A 49 -22.88 7.03 15.36
C LEU A 49 -21.44 7.41 15.75
N PRO A 50 -20.42 6.62 15.37
CA PRO A 50 -19.05 6.99 15.62
C PRO A 50 -18.72 8.33 14.95
N PRO A 51 -17.92 9.20 15.58
CA PRO A 51 -17.48 10.44 14.98
C PRO A 51 -16.69 10.13 13.70
N PRO A 52 -16.82 10.97 12.67
CA PRO A 52 -16.24 10.70 11.34
C PRO A 52 -14.71 10.71 11.30
N GLU A 53 -14.01 11.08 12.38
CA GLU A 53 -12.57 11.34 12.40
C GLU A 53 -11.98 10.98 13.78
N PRO A 54 -10.72 10.52 13.89
CA PRO A 54 -9.65 10.49 12.88
C PRO A 54 -9.33 9.09 12.30
N HIS A 55 -8.79 9.05 11.07
CA HIS A 55 -8.21 7.87 10.43
C HIS A 55 -6.69 7.99 10.38
N TYR A 56 -5.97 6.88 10.58
CA TYR A 56 -4.52 6.84 10.45
C TYR A 56 -4.06 5.65 9.61
N VAL A 57 -2.94 5.83 8.90
CA VAL A 57 -2.16 4.74 8.31
C VAL A 57 -0.83 4.68 9.05
N CYS A 58 -0.51 3.51 9.59
CA CYS A 58 0.74 3.31 10.33
C CYS A 58 1.74 2.53 9.49
N TYR A 59 2.97 3.04 9.51
CA TYR A 59 4.13 2.53 8.81
C TYR A 59 5.08 1.96 9.85
N ASP A 60 5.67 0.81 9.56
CA ASP A 60 6.81 0.36 10.36
C ASP A 60 7.95 1.37 10.21
N VAL A 61 8.73 1.58 11.26
CA VAL A 61 9.93 2.42 11.17
C VAL A 61 11.18 1.58 11.39
N GLY A 62 12.21 1.89 10.61
CA GLY A 62 13.56 1.41 10.83
C GLY A 62 14.19 2.04 12.07
N ARG A 63 15.42 1.61 12.40
CA ARG A 63 16.21 1.99 13.59
C ARG A 63 15.94 3.43 14.08
N GLY A 64 15.09 3.57 15.09
CA GLY A 64 14.87 4.83 15.82
C GLY A 64 15.85 5.01 16.98
N ALA A 65 15.90 6.22 17.52
CA ALA A 65 16.72 6.50 18.70
C ALA A 65 16.02 5.98 19.97
N SER A 66 16.74 5.22 20.80
CA SER A 66 16.20 4.73 22.07
C SER A 66 15.94 5.89 23.04
N VAL A 67 14.70 6.03 23.51
CA VAL A 67 14.34 6.95 24.59
C VAL A 67 14.07 6.16 25.86
N TRP A 68 14.83 6.46 26.91
CA TRP A 68 14.59 5.92 28.25
C TRP A 68 13.93 6.96 29.13
N GLN A 69 12.60 6.95 29.19
CA GLN A 69 11.86 7.75 30.16
C GLN A 69 10.78 6.89 30.79
N GLY A 70 10.82 6.77 32.12
CA GLY A 70 9.67 6.27 32.88
C GLY A 70 8.54 7.28 32.73
N LEU A 71 7.41 6.84 32.19
CA LEU A 71 6.22 7.67 32.00
C LEU A 71 5.11 7.14 32.89
N PHE A 72 4.53 8.04 33.68
CA PHE A 72 3.27 7.72 34.36
C PHE A 72 2.13 7.76 33.34
N VAL A 73 1.46 6.63 33.13
CA VAL A 73 0.33 6.53 32.20
C VAL A 73 -0.91 6.17 32.99
N GLU A 74 -1.90 7.08 32.94
CA GLU A 74 -3.24 6.82 33.45
C GLU A 74 -4.18 6.56 32.28
N THR A 75 -4.78 5.37 32.27
CA THR A 75 -5.78 4.97 31.30
C THR A 75 -7.14 4.88 31.98
N GLN A 76 -8.21 4.81 31.20
CA GLN A 76 -9.56 4.54 31.70
C GLN A 76 -9.72 3.14 32.36
N PHE A 77 -8.73 2.26 32.24
CA PHE A 77 -8.74 0.93 32.83
C PHE A 77 -7.93 0.88 34.12
N GLN A 78 -6.78 1.57 34.15
CA GLN A 78 -5.86 1.56 35.27
C GLN A 78 -4.88 2.75 35.20
N ALA A 79 -4.43 3.22 36.37
CA ALA A 79 -3.28 4.10 36.52
C ALA A 79 -2.03 3.29 36.89
N THR A 80 -0.93 3.47 36.16
CA THR A 80 0.31 2.70 36.37
C THR A 80 1.56 3.52 36.02
N GLU A 81 2.64 3.34 36.78
CA GLU A 81 3.97 3.85 36.42
C GLU A 81 4.58 2.86 35.42
N GLU A 82 4.76 3.26 34.17
CA GLU A 82 5.25 2.37 33.13
C GLU A 82 6.56 2.86 32.53
N THR A 83 7.39 1.91 32.14
CA THR A 83 8.57 2.21 31.33
C THR A 83 8.21 2.00 29.88
N VAL A 84 8.01 3.10 29.16
CA VAL A 84 7.92 3.05 27.70
C VAL A 84 9.28 2.61 27.16
N GLY A 85 9.26 1.62 26.28
CA GLY A 85 10.42 0.93 25.77
C GLY A 85 11.22 1.71 24.73
N GLU A 86 12.45 1.22 24.53
CA GLU A 86 13.47 1.77 23.62
C GLU A 86 13.07 1.83 22.14
N VAL A 87 12.03 1.14 21.72
CA VAL A 87 11.84 0.87 20.30
C VAL A 87 10.67 1.66 19.79
N LEU A 88 10.97 2.75 19.07
CA LEU A 88 10.04 3.34 18.12
C LEU A 88 9.65 2.23 17.13
N THR A 89 8.38 1.81 17.14
CA THR A 89 7.89 0.72 16.31
C THR A 89 7.19 1.24 15.06
N ARG A 90 6.43 2.34 15.19
CA ARG A 90 5.59 2.85 14.11
C ARG A 90 5.50 4.35 14.05
N LEU A 91 5.30 4.84 12.84
CA LEU A 91 4.86 6.20 12.54
C LEU A 91 3.45 6.12 11.93
N CYS A 92 2.47 6.77 12.55
CA CYS A 92 1.09 6.84 12.06
C CYS A 92 0.80 8.23 11.49
N ALA A 93 0.51 8.30 10.19
CA ALA A 93 0.13 9.52 9.51
C ALA A 93 -1.40 9.64 9.42
N PRO A 94 -1.98 10.85 9.54
CA PRO A 94 -3.40 11.05 9.33
C PRO A 94 -3.78 10.70 7.89
N ALA A 95 -4.98 10.14 7.70
CA ALA A 95 -5.43 9.61 6.43
C ALA A 95 -6.86 10.01 6.09
N ARG A 96 -7.18 9.98 4.79
CA ARG A 96 -8.56 10.10 4.30
C ARG A 96 -9.07 8.74 3.85
N LYS A 97 -10.29 8.41 4.24
CA LYS A 97 -11.03 7.26 3.74
C LYS A 97 -12.15 7.75 2.83
N ASN A 98 -12.11 7.36 1.56
CA ASN A 98 -13.10 7.78 0.55
C ASN A 98 -13.27 9.31 0.48
N GLY A 99 -12.18 10.06 0.62
CA GLY A 99 -12.18 11.53 0.64
C GLY A 99 -12.61 12.18 1.95
N VAL A 100 -13.00 11.39 2.97
CA VAL A 100 -13.39 11.87 4.31
C VAL A 100 -12.23 11.71 5.28
N GLY A 101 -11.96 12.75 6.09
CA GLY A 101 -10.88 12.78 7.07
C GLY A 101 -10.07 14.08 6.99
N ASP A 102 -9.33 14.34 8.06
CA ASP A 102 -8.50 15.53 8.22
C ASP A 102 -7.01 15.16 8.16
N LEU A 103 -6.29 15.73 7.19
CA LEU A 103 -4.84 15.52 7.01
C LEU A 103 -4.00 16.49 7.85
N ASP A 104 -4.63 17.50 8.46
CA ASP A 104 -3.98 18.49 9.32
C ASP A 104 -3.89 18.02 10.79
N LEU A 105 -4.41 16.81 11.07
CA LEU A 105 -4.25 16.17 12.38
C LEU A 105 -2.78 15.83 12.68
N PRO A 106 -2.40 15.79 13.97
CA PRO A 106 -1.03 15.43 14.34
C PRO A 106 -0.72 14.00 13.92
N HIS A 107 0.51 13.77 13.46
CA HIS A 107 1.05 12.42 13.29
C HIS A 107 1.25 11.79 14.67
N LEU A 108 1.30 10.47 14.73
CA LEU A 108 1.59 9.74 15.97
C LEU A 108 2.89 8.94 15.83
N THR A 109 3.74 8.94 16.85
CA THR A 109 4.83 7.97 16.99
C THR A 109 4.48 6.96 18.08
N CYS A 110 4.61 5.67 17.75
CA CYS A 110 4.27 4.57 18.66
C CYS A 110 5.53 3.87 19.14
N TYR A 111 5.57 3.62 20.46
CA TYR A 111 6.67 2.96 21.15
C TYR A 111 6.20 1.65 21.76
N ALA A 112 7.03 0.61 21.70
CA ALA A 112 6.76 -0.64 22.39
C ALA A 112 6.72 -0.45 23.91
N ILE A 113 5.76 -1.09 24.59
CA ILE A 113 5.72 -1.17 26.05
C ILE A 113 6.47 -2.44 26.46
N LEU A 114 7.60 -2.30 27.19
CA LEU A 114 8.44 -3.46 27.56
C LEU A 114 7.83 -4.33 28.65
N THR A 115 7.11 -3.70 29.58
CA THR A 115 6.40 -4.39 30.65
C THR A 115 4.92 -4.24 30.37
N PRO A 116 4.24 -5.30 29.87
CA PRO A 116 2.83 -5.19 29.53
C PRO A 116 2.03 -4.71 30.73
N ILE A 117 1.16 -3.72 30.51
CA ILE A 117 0.18 -3.30 31.51
C ILE A 117 -0.67 -4.52 31.85
N VAL A 118 -0.96 -4.73 33.13
CA VAL A 118 -1.78 -5.85 33.61
C VAL A 118 -3.02 -6.00 32.73
N ASP A 119 -3.28 -7.23 32.30
CA ASP A 119 -4.38 -7.57 31.39
C ASP A 119 -5.71 -7.13 32.01
N PRO A 120 -6.38 -6.10 31.47
CA PRO A 120 -7.64 -5.63 32.02
C PRO A 120 -8.71 -6.71 31.81
N THR A 121 -9.46 -7.08 32.85
CA THR A 121 -10.54 -8.08 32.71
C THR A 121 -11.80 -7.53 32.01
N GLU A 122 -11.75 -6.27 31.60
CA GLU A 122 -12.84 -5.53 30.99
C GLU A 122 -13.15 -6.03 29.57
N VAL A 123 -14.43 -6.21 29.30
CA VAL A 123 -14.94 -6.37 27.93
C VAL A 123 -15.56 -5.05 27.52
N VAL A 124 -15.11 -4.51 26.38
CA VAL A 124 -15.61 -3.25 25.84
C VAL A 124 -16.53 -3.50 24.67
N ASN A 125 -17.55 -2.65 24.55
CA ASN A 125 -18.43 -2.63 23.39
C ASN A 125 -17.91 -1.57 22.42
N LEU A 126 -17.28 -2.01 21.34
CA LEU A 126 -16.75 -1.18 20.27
C LEU A 126 -17.82 -0.99 19.21
N HIS A 127 -18.01 0.23 18.74
CA HIS A 127 -18.86 0.52 17.59
C HIS A 127 -17.99 1.11 16.49
N THR A 128 -17.90 0.35 15.40
CA THR A 128 -17.16 0.73 14.20
C THR A 128 -18.14 0.99 13.06
N GLN A 129 -17.65 1.47 11.91
CA GLN A 129 -18.48 1.52 10.71
C GLN A 129 -18.97 0.13 10.21
N PHE A 130 -18.46 -0.97 10.79
CA PHE A 130 -18.86 -2.34 10.44
C PHE A 130 -19.89 -2.94 11.42
N GLY A 131 -20.22 -2.21 12.49
CA GLY A 131 -21.18 -2.64 13.51
C GLY A 131 -20.57 -2.74 14.90
N PRO A 132 -21.37 -3.18 15.88
CA PRO A 132 -20.94 -3.37 17.26
C PRO A 132 -20.13 -4.67 17.41
N GLU A 133 -19.10 -4.63 18.26
CA GLU A 133 -18.24 -5.76 18.59
C GLU A 133 -17.89 -5.77 20.09
N TYR A 134 -17.94 -6.95 20.71
CA TYR A 134 -17.53 -7.14 22.10
C TYR A 134 -16.11 -7.67 22.14
N VAL A 135 -15.18 -6.85 22.61
CA VAL A 135 -13.75 -7.18 22.58
C VAL A 135 -13.22 -7.22 24.02
N PRO A 136 -12.61 -8.34 24.46
CA PRO A 136 -11.85 -8.35 25.70
C PRO A 136 -10.63 -7.44 25.53
N VAL A 137 -10.45 -6.50 26.45
CA VAL A 137 -9.27 -5.63 26.42
C VAL A 137 -8.06 -6.48 26.78
N GLN A 138 -7.00 -6.35 26.00
CA GLN A 138 -5.73 -7.02 26.27
C GLN A 138 -4.72 -6.04 26.86
N ALA A 139 -3.63 -6.57 27.40
CA ALA A 139 -2.47 -5.79 27.79
C ALA A 139 -2.04 -4.82 26.66
N ALA A 140 -1.79 -3.57 27.03
CA ALA A 140 -1.28 -2.59 26.07
C ALA A 140 0.16 -2.96 25.68
N MET A 141 0.40 -3.06 24.37
CA MET A 141 1.70 -3.42 23.80
C MET A 141 2.45 -2.22 23.22
N GLU A 142 1.73 -1.15 22.89
CA GLU A 142 2.30 0.05 22.29
C GLU A 142 1.66 1.31 22.90
N PHE A 143 2.44 2.38 22.91
CA PHE A 143 2.02 3.70 23.38
C PHE A 143 2.32 4.74 22.30
N CYS A 144 1.27 5.39 21.78
CA CYS A 144 1.38 6.35 20.69
C CYS A 144 1.24 7.80 21.17
N LEU A 145 2.10 8.68 20.68
CA LEU A 145 2.17 10.09 21.05
C LEU A 145 2.05 11.02 19.84
N PRO A 146 1.37 12.18 19.97
CA PRO A 146 1.41 13.21 18.94
C PRO A 146 2.84 13.68 18.68
N THR A 147 3.19 13.80 17.40
CA THR A 147 4.55 14.07 16.94
C THR A 147 4.53 14.97 15.71
N ASP A 148 5.42 15.96 15.69
CA ASP A 148 5.69 16.76 14.52
C ASP A 148 6.68 16.02 13.61
N LYS A 149 6.40 16.04 12.30
CA LYS A 149 7.20 15.36 11.29
C LYS A 149 7.79 16.37 10.31
N THR A 150 9.09 16.27 10.06
CA THR A 150 9.79 16.95 8.97
C THR A 150 10.41 15.93 8.03
N VAL A 151 10.17 16.07 6.72
CA VAL A 151 10.81 15.18 5.73
C VAL A 151 12.21 15.71 5.46
N VAL A 152 13.24 14.89 5.75
CA VAL A 152 14.65 15.28 5.63
C VAL A 152 15.18 14.99 4.24
N SER A 153 14.86 13.80 3.72
CA SER A 153 15.11 13.42 2.35
C SER A 153 14.01 12.48 1.89
N GLY A 154 13.33 12.86 0.81
CA GLY A 154 12.49 11.96 0.04
C GLY A 154 13.28 11.35 -1.12
N PRO A 155 12.67 10.41 -1.86
CA PRO A 155 13.26 9.97 -3.12
C PRO A 155 13.40 11.23 -3.96
N THR A 156 14.59 11.45 -4.53
CA THR A 156 14.72 12.47 -5.58
C THR A 156 13.66 12.10 -6.61
N PRO A 157 12.71 12.98 -6.96
CA PRO A 157 11.73 12.62 -7.98
C PRO A 157 12.53 12.18 -9.18
N THR A 158 12.45 10.89 -9.52
CA THR A 158 13.03 10.39 -10.76
C THR A 158 12.47 11.32 -11.82
N PRO A 159 13.32 12.05 -12.57
CA PRO A 159 12.83 12.99 -13.55
C PRO A 159 11.87 12.21 -14.42
N THR A 160 10.59 12.63 -14.45
CA THR A 160 9.60 12.03 -15.36
C THR A 160 10.30 11.97 -16.71
N PRO A 161 10.51 10.76 -17.29
CA PRO A 161 11.22 10.65 -18.53
C PRO A 161 10.55 11.61 -19.50
N THR A 162 11.35 12.50 -20.10
CA THR A 162 10.81 13.36 -21.15
C THR A 162 10.28 12.40 -22.20
N PRO A 163 8.98 12.44 -22.54
CA PRO A 163 8.41 11.47 -23.46
C PRO A 163 9.29 11.45 -24.70
N PRO A 164 9.74 10.27 -25.15
CA PRO A 164 10.54 10.18 -26.36
C PRO A 164 9.78 10.93 -27.46
N PRO A 165 10.49 11.62 -28.38
CA PRO A 165 9.86 12.22 -29.55
C PRO A 165 8.95 11.16 -30.18
N PRO A 166 7.71 11.49 -30.58
CA PRO A 166 6.78 10.49 -31.08
C PRO A 166 7.47 9.68 -32.17
N THR A 167 7.73 8.40 -31.86
CA THR A 167 8.19 7.45 -32.86
C THR A 167 7.14 7.50 -33.98
N PRO A 168 7.55 7.70 -35.25
CA PRO A 168 6.58 7.77 -36.34
C PRO A 168 5.75 6.48 -36.31
N THR A 169 4.48 6.61 -35.96
CA THR A 169 3.51 5.51 -35.98
C THR A 169 3.64 4.84 -37.36
N PRO A 170 4.06 3.56 -37.43
CA PRO A 170 4.07 2.86 -38.69
C PRO A 170 2.66 2.96 -39.29
N PRO A 171 2.53 3.14 -40.62
CA PRO A 171 1.22 3.25 -41.24
C PRO A 171 0.38 2.02 -40.84
N PRO A 172 -0.86 2.20 -40.37
CA PRO A 172 -1.74 1.09 -40.04
C PRO A 172 -1.97 0.31 -41.33
N GLY A 173 -1.37 -0.87 -41.40
CA GLY A 173 -1.24 -1.57 -42.65
C GLY A 173 -0.59 -2.91 -42.45
N ASP A 174 -1.43 -3.94 -42.50
CA ASP A 174 -1.20 -5.31 -42.93
C ASP A 174 0.22 -5.84 -42.74
N CYS A 175 0.35 -6.87 -41.90
CA CYS A 175 1.52 -7.73 -41.79
C CYS A 175 2.31 -7.81 -43.11
N PRO A 176 3.44 -7.09 -43.24
CA PRO A 176 4.12 -6.97 -44.52
C PRO A 176 4.62 -8.33 -45.01
N ASP A 177 4.78 -9.29 -44.10
CA ASP A 177 4.91 -10.71 -44.41
C ASP A 177 4.64 -11.57 -43.14
N PRO A 178 3.55 -12.33 -43.03
CA PRO A 178 3.34 -13.25 -41.91
C PRO A 178 4.38 -14.38 -41.85
N SER A 179 5.21 -14.55 -42.89
CA SER A 179 6.37 -15.45 -42.86
C SER A 179 7.66 -14.82 -42.32
N SER A 180 7.65 -13.51 -42.02
CA SER A 180 8.78 -12.80 -41.42
C SER A 180 8.90 -12.98 -39.91
N VAL A 181 7.81 -13.41 -39.25
CA VAL A 181 7.81 -13.74 -37.83
C VAL A 181 8.01 -15.25 -37.63
N PRO A 182 8.74 -15.68 -36.58
CA PRO A 182 8.98 -17.10 -36.32
C PRO A 182 7.76 -17.83 -35.71
N TRP A 183 6.66 -17.13 -35.45
CA TRP A 183 5.40 -17.69 -34.92
C TRP A 183 4.29 -17.69 -35.98
N THR A 184 3.15 -18.30 -35.64
CA THR A 184 1.98 -18.34 -36.52
C THR A 184 1.08 -17.14 -36.21
N THR A 185 0.90 -16.24 -37.16
CA THR A 185 -0.04 -15.11 -37.07
C THR A 185 -1.48 -15.61 -37.17
N PRO A 186 -2.32 -15.47 -36.12
CA PRO A 186 -3.73 -15.85 -36.19
C PRO A 186 -4.51 -14.95 -37.18
N PRO A 187 -5.62 -15.44 -37.76
CA PRO A 187 -6.48 -14.59 -38.58
C PRO A 187 -7.03 -13.40 -37.79
N GLY A 188 -6.85 -12.18 -38.29
CA GLY A 188 -7.35 -10.97 -37.63
C GLY A 188 -6.39 -10.36 -36.61
N ASP A 189 -5.12 -10.74 -36.66
CA ASP A 189 -3.99 -10.06 -36.02
C ASP A 189 -3.51 -8.93 -36.96
N LEU A 190 -3.54 -7.68 -36.48
CA LEU A 190 -3.27 -6.48 -37.30
C LEU A 190 -1.79 -6.04 -37.25
N ASP A 191 -1.04 -6.44 -36.23
CA ASP A 191 0.34 -6.02 -35.98
C ASP A 191 1.37 -7.18 -35.97
N CYS A 192 0.87 -8.40 -36.13
CA CYS A 192 1.60 -9.66 -36.26
C CYS A 192 2.30 -10.12 -34.99
N ASP A 193 1.85 -9.70 -33.82
CA ASP A 193 2.47 -10.05 -32.55
C ASP A 193 2.11 -11.48 -32.06
N GLY A 194 1.16 -12.13 -32.73
CA GLY A 194 0.68 -13.48 -32.41
C GLY A 194 -0.70 -13.52 -31.74
N TYR A 195 -1.35 -12.38 -31.53
CA TYR A 195 -2.67 -12.26 -30.92
C TYR A 195 -3.69 -11.69 -31.93
N SER A 196 -4.92 -12.20 -31.89
CA SER A 196 -5.97 -11.62 -32.72
C SER A 196 -6.49 -10.33 -32.07
N SER A 197 -6.88 -9.34 -32.86
CA SER A 197 -7.42 -8.08 -32.30
C SER A 197 -8.65 -8.27 -31.42
N ALA A 198 -9.37 -9.40 -31.58
CA ALA A 198 -10.47 -9.77 -30.71
C ALA A 198 -10.01 -10.29 -29.35
N ASP A 199 -8.92 -11.05 -29.30
CA ASP A 199 -8.31 -11.54 -28.06
C ASP A 199 -7.71 -10.36 -27.29
N GLU A 200 -6.97 -9.49 -27.97
CA GLU A 200 -6.38 -8.27 -27.44
C GLU A 200 -7.40 -7.32 -26.84
N GLY A 201 -8.48 -7.03 -27.57
CA GLY A 201 -9.60 -6.26 -27.03
C GLY A 201 -10.29 -6.93 -25.82
N THR A 202 -10.14 -8.25 -25.66
CA THR A 202 -10.66 -8.98 -24.49
C THR A 202 -9.72 -8.87 -23.28
N ILE A 203 -8.41 -8.84 -23.49
CA ILE A 203 -7.39 -8.73 -22.43
C ILE A 203 -6.97 -7.28 -22.14
N GLY A 204 -7.42 -6.32 -22.95
CA GLY A 204 -7.23 -4.89 -22.72
C GLY A 204 -6.00 -4.27 -23.39
N THR A 205 -5.43 -4.90 -24.41
CA THR A 205 -4.25 -4.39 -25.15
C THR A 205 -4.64 -3.64 -26.44
N ASP A 206 -3.72 -2.84 -27.02
CA ASP A 206 -3.94 -2.16 -28.31
C ASP A 206 -3.64 -3.09 -29.49
N PRO A 207 -4.64 -3.46 -30.32
CA PRO A 207 -4.44 -4.38 -31.43
C PRO A 207 -3.56 -3.91 -32.58
N ASN A 208 -2.94 -2.74 -32.49
CA ASN A 208 -2.11 -2.16 -33.55
C ASN A 208 -0.67 -1.90 -33.08
N ASP A 209 -0.30 -2.36 -31.89
CA ASP A 209 1.00 -2.10 -31.30
C ASP A 209 1.67 -3.39 -30.78
N PRO A 210 2.64 -3.95 -31.52
CA PRO A 210 3.10 -5.31 -31.26
C PRO A 210 4.04 -5.44 -30.05
N CYS A 211 4.43 -4.33 -29.41
CA CYS A 211 5.42 -4.28 -28.33
C CYS A 211 5.16 -3.09 -27.39
N ALA A 212 5.62 -3.18 -26.14
CA ALA A 212 5.75 -2.01 -25.27
C ALA A 212 6.75 -0.99 -25.86
N ASN A 213 6.40 0.30 -25.84
CA ASN A 213 7.26 1.42 -26.27
C ASN A 213 8.36 1.74 -25.25
N THR A 214 8.09 1.50 -23.96
CA THR A 214 8.98 1.74 -22.82
C THR A 214 9.19 0.47 -22.01
N SER A 215 10.17 0.50 -21.09
CA SER A 215 10.47 -0.62 -20.19
C SER A 215 9.96 -0.38 -18.75
N ASP A 216 9.24 0.72 -18.54
CA ASP A 216 8.78 1.17 -17.23
C ASP A 216 7.33 0.66 -17.04
N PRO A 217 7.01 -0.02 -15.93
CA PRO A 217 5.67 -0.56 -15.73
C PRO A 217 4.58 0.52 -15.72
N ASN A 218 3.49 0.32 -16.46
CA ASN A 218 2.29 1.17 -16.48
C ASN A 218 2.53 2.64 -16.87
N ASP A 219 3.57 2.96 -17.64
CA ASP A 219 3.85 4.34 -18.07
C ASP A 219 3.18 4.72 -19.40
N GLU A 220 2.46 3.77 -19.99
CA GLU A 220 1.76 3.88 -21.26
C GLU A 220 0.25 4.06 -21.07
N ALA A 221 -0.43 4.71 -22.03
CA ALA A 221 -1.87 4.95 -21.95
C ALA A 221 -2.72 3.69 -22.23
N ASP A 222 -2.08 2.70 -22.81
CA ASP A 222 -2.54 1.43 -23.34
C ASP A 222 -1.40 0.46 -23.06
N ASP A 223 -1.69 -0.65 -22.40
CA ASP A 223 -0.71 -1.70 -22.10
C ASP A 223 -0.63 -2.58 -23.36
N ARG A 224 0.48 -2.49 -24.09
CA ARG A 224 0.49 -2.79 -25.54
C ARG A 224 0.68 -4.26 -25.85
N TRP A 225 1.43 -5.01 -25.02
CA TRP A 225 1.85 -6.35 -25.40
C TRP A 225 1.25 -7.45 -24.50
N PRO A 226 0.38 -8.34 -25.04
CA PRO A 226 -0.33 -9.37 -24.26
C PRO A 226 0.49 -10.31 -23.39
N SER A 227 1.78 -10.47 -23.68
CA SER A 227 2.62 -11.49 -23.03
C SER A 227 3.54 -10.93 -21.94
N ASP A 228 3.82 -9.62 -21.96
CA ASP A 228 4.78 -8.93 -21.09
C ASP A 228 4.02 -8.12 -20.05
N PHE A 229 3.68 -8.78 -18.93
CA PHE A 229 2.73 -8.20 -17.98
C PHE A 229 3.34 -7.16 -17.04
N ASP A 230 4.67 -7.06 -17.01
CA ASP A 230 5.40 -6.07 -16.20
C ASP A 230 6.19 -5.06 -17.06
N ASP A 231 5.83 -4.94 -18.34
CA ASP A 231 6.40 -4.02 -19.35
C ASP A 231 7.93 -4.03 -19.44
N ASN A 232 8.62 -5.11 -19.05
CA ASN A 232 10.08 -5.10 -18.97
C ASN A 232 10.77 -5.45 -20.31
N GLN A 233 9.98 -5.61 -21.38
CA GLN A 233 10.36 -6.02 -22.74
C GLN A 233 10.96 -7.44 -22.81
N VAL A 234 10.71 -8.28 -21.81
CA VAL A 234 11.26 -9.64 -21.70
C VAL A 234 10.21 -10.62 -21.16
N ILE A 235 9.69 -11.44 -22.08
CA ILE A 235 8.86 -12.59 -21.69
C ILE A 235 9.68 -13.59 -20.87
N ASN A 236 9.31 -13.71 -19.61
CA ASN A 236 9.89 -14.63 -18.66
C ASN A 236 8.82 -15.20 -17.71
N VAL A 237 9.24 -15.73 -16.56
CA VAL A 237 8.32 -16.39 -15.61
C VAL A 237 7.64 -15.38 -14.68
N LEU A 238 8.18 -14.17 -14.55
CA LEU A 238 7.64 -13.12 -13.69
C LEU A 238 6.32 -12.57 -14.25
N ASP A 239 6.18 -12.54 -15.57
CA ASP A 239 4.93 -12.22 -16.30
C ASP A 239 3.74 -13.06 -15.84
N TYR A 240 3.97 -14.34 -15.58
CA TYR A 240 2.92 -15.24 -15.08
C TYR A 240 2.44 -14.84 -13.67
N GLY A 241 3.29 -14.18 -12.88
CA GLY A 241 2.98 -13.70 -11.54
C GLY A 241 1.99 -12.53 -11.51
N GLU A 242 1.92 -11.76 -12.60
CA GLU A 242 1.04 -10.60 -12.73
C GLU A 242 -0.38 -10.97 -13.20
N VAL A 243 -0.58 -12.22 -13.63
CA VAL A 243 -1.92 -12.75 -13.90
C VAL A 243 -2.69 -12.85 -12.56
N LEU A 244 -3.80 -12.13 -12.45
CA LEU A 244 -4.70 -12.25 -11.30
C LEU A 244 -5.09 -13.72 -11.09
N PRO A 245 -5.21 -14.21 -9.84
CA PRO A 245 -5.62 -15.59 -9.59
C PRO A 245 -6.89 -15.90 -10.39
N PRO A 246 -6.87 -16.91 -11.28
CA PRO A 246 -8.02 -17.19 -12.12
C PRO A 246 -9.21 -17.55 -11.24
N TYR A 247 -10.31 -16.81 -11.39
CA TYR A 247 -11.58 -17.16 -10.79
C TYR A 247 -12.21 -18.28 -11.61
N PHE A 248 -11.81 -19.53 -11.33
CA PHE A 248 -12.34 -20.68 -12.04
C PHE A 248 -13.88 -20.75 -11.92
N GLY A 249 -14.56 -20.81 -13.07
CA GLY A 249 -16.02 -20.94 -13.14
C GLY A 249 -16.80 -19.62 -13.25
N THR A 250 -16.14 -18.48 -13.40
CA THR A 250 -16.79 -17.21 -13.76
C THR A 250 -16.64 -16.91 -15.26
N SER A 251 -17.59 -16.17 -15.82
CA SER A 251 -17.43 -15.58 -17.16
C SER A 251 -16.59 -14.32 -17.06
N VAL A 252 -15.67 -14.13 -17.99
CA VAL A 252 -15.13 -12.80 -18.31
C VAL A 252 -16.03 -12.22 -19.40
N PRO A 253 -16.62 -11.03 -19.24
CA PRO A 253 -16.58 -10.10 -18.08
C PRO A 253 -17.44 -10.58 -16.87
N PRO A 254 -17.10 -10.25 -15.60
CA PRO A 254 -16.70 -8.90 -15.13
C PRO A 254 -15.36 -8.77 -14.38
N THR A 255 -14.50 -9.79 -14.33
CA THR A 255 -13.20 -9.72 -13.64
C THR A 255 -12.15 -9.01 -14.50
N SER A 256 -11.30 -8.14 -13.91
CA SER A 256 -10.10 -7.63 -14.61
C SER A 256 -9.23 -8.81 -15.02
N ALA A 257 -8.78 -8.82 -16.28
CA ALA A 257 -7.93 -9.89 -16.81
C ALA A 257 -6.49 -9.79 -16.29
N ARG A 258 -6.04 -8.59 -15.88
CA ARG A 258 -4.66 -8.30 -15.49
C ARG A 258 -4.59 -7.41 -14.23
N ARG A 259 -3.47 -7.47 -13.50
CA ARG A 259 -3.21 -6.70 -12.25
C ARG A 259 -2.79 -5.25 -12.48
N ASP A 260 -2.13 -5.00 -13.60
CA ASP A 260 -1.65 -3.72 -14.10
C ASP A 260 -2.81 -2.81 -14.58
N LEU A 261 -3.88 -3.39 -15.15
CA LEU A 261 -5.01 -2.66 -15.73
C LEU A 261 -6.04 -2.11 -14.71
N VAL A 262 -5.79 -2.14 -13.39
CA VAL A 262 -6.74 -1.73 -12.33
C VAL A 262 -6.31 -0.52 -11.51
#